data_AF-A0A135LQQ8-F1
#
_entry.id   AF-A0A135LQQ8-F1
#
_cell.length_a   1.000
_cell.length_b   1.000
_cell.length_c   1.000
_cell.angle_alpha   90.00
_cell.angle_beta   90.00
_cell.angle_gamma   90.00
#
_symmetry.space_group_name_H-M   'P 1'
#
loop_
_entity.id
_entity.type
_entity.pdbx_description
1 polymer ?
#
loop_
_entity_poly.entity_id
_entity_poly.type
_entity_poly.pdbx_seq_one_letter_code
_entity_poly.pdbx_strand_id
1 'polypeptide(L)'
;MKPSLRPALKPGPAPTPVAKPTLRAPQYTEEYDIAEPLIASILWGRSSEKQQASVRLDSVNDQIRAKNIRYKIRKANGCIDTAAFKTAAEQLGQASIAFAGSKDTSLFWHAKRDLDECIRIGKLPKSWNIEWEVFLDFHRERVGRSNTEGNQHKKISNAERNVYEEEEDGYNDGDVQLDYHEYSGVDYEEEEEEEEEEEEEEDEAVQNGHYEDEDQYSDQMDEYDDDDNGEDEGYGEYTDEENEDGYDETEGEYSEDDSEGDKEYEDSENDRLDQEGPDHDSIDEGPEFAYHTERELESVDIGLIRRRAQNHYGLLLTSGFILGWRKTKLAGLVAVMGYECRGKRTARVKQHKDPNDGQESVMKDRSLSILGIGLIAWEVDSKSVFEPTKSLYPTPNGTYPTTFIAVRWEGDIWTWESREDFHSLMGDLSQFEVDILLYFMAISQEGDYLKAMTGKRPTFPVIAST
;
A
#
# COMPACT_ATOMS: atom_id res chain seq x y z
N MET A 1 55.85 -66.53 35.26
CA MET A 1 55.48 -65.20 34.71
C MET A 1 54.16 -65.37 33.96
N LYS A 2 53.05 -64.82 34.49
CA LYS A 2 51.74 -64.83 33.82
C LYS A 2 51.46 -63.41 33.30
N PRO A 3 51.00 -63.25 32.04
CA PRO A 3 50.75 -61.92 31.49
C PRO A 3 49.46 -61.34 32.07
N SER A 4 49.54 -60.08 32.50
CA SER A 4 48.44 -59.29 33.02
C SER A 4 47.58 -58.80 31.85
N LEU A 5 46.37 -59.36 31.71
CA LEU A 5 45.36 -58.88 30.77
C LEU A 5 44.74 -57.59 31.31
N ARG A 6 44.87 -56.49 30.57
CA ARG A 6 44.17 -55.23 30.87
C ARG A 6 42.67 -55.37 30.53
N PRO A 7 41.76 -54.73 31.29
CA PRO A 7 40.33 -54.75 30.98
C PRO A 7 40.05 -53.91 29.74
N ALA A 8 39.24 -54.45 28.83
CA ALA A 8 38.73 -53.73 27.66
C ALA A 8 37.85 -52.55 28.10
N LEU A 9 38.16 -51.36 27.59
CA LEU A 9 37.34 -50.15 27.73
C LEU A 9 35.96 -50.42 27.11
N LYS A 10 34.91 -50.16 27.89
CA LYS A 10 33.53 -50.23 27.40
C LYS A 10 33.32 -49.16 26.32
N PRO A 11 32.64 -49.48 25.20
CA PRO A 11 32.27 -48.49 24.20
C PRO A 11 31.35 -47.44 24.84
N GLY A 12 31.69 -46.17 24.63
CA GLY A 12 30.87 -45.04 25.08
C GLY A 12 29.50 -45.02 24.40
N PRO A 13 28.50 -44.35 24.99
CA PRO A 13 27.16 -44.25 24.43
C PRO A 13 27.20 -43.63 23.03
N ALA A 14 26.48 -44.24 22.10
CA ALA A 14 26.37 -43.76 20.73
C ALA A 14 25.80 -42.32 20.73
N PRO A 15 26.33 -41.43 19.88
CA PRO A 15 25.85 -40.06 19.78
C PRO A 15 24.36 -40.07 19.40
N THR A 16 23.56 -39.39 20.21
CA THR A 16 22.13 -39.20 20.00
C THR A 16 21.93 -38.53 18.63
N PRO A 17 21.10 -39.07 17.72
CA PRO A 17 20.84 -38.44 16.44
C PRO A 17 20.27 -37.04 16.66
N VAL A 18 20.99 -36.03 16.17
CA VAL A 18 20.57 -34.64 16.20
C VAL A 18 19.20 -34.54 15.54
N ALA A 19 18.20 -34.12 16.31
CA ALA A 19 16.83 -33.95 15.83
C ALA A 19 16.86 -33.08 14.56
N LYS A 20 16.27 -33.60 13.47
CA LYS A 20 16.10 -32.85 12.22
C LYS A 20 15.45 -31.51 12.57
N PRO A 21 16.00 -30.37 12.12
CA PRO A 21 15.42 -29.07 12.40
C PRO A 21 13.98 -29.08 11.87
N THR A 22 13.03 -29.01 12.78
CA THR A 22 11.62 -28.87 12.49
C THR A 22 11.43 -27.50 11.84
N LEU A 23 11.48 -27.48 10.50
CA LEU A 23 11.19 -26.32 9.66
C LEU A 23 9.75 -25.87 9.95
N ARG A 24 9.58 -24.98 10.92
CA ARG A 24 8.33 -24.24 11.16
C ARG A 24 8.38 -22.94 10.34
N ALA A 25 7.28 -22.66 9.67
CA ALA A 25 7.00 -21.54 8.76
C ALA A 25 7.53 -20.15 9.23
N PRO A 26 7.74 -19.18 8.30
CA PRO A 26 7.06 -19.05 7.01
C PRO A 26 8.01 -18.93 5.80
N GLN A 27 8.11 -20.01 5.01
CA GLN A 27 9.05 -20.14 3.88
C GLN A 27 8.83 -19.16 2.73
N TYR A 28 7.63 -18.55 2.63
CA TYR A 28 7.24 -17.71 1.49
C TYR A 28 6.67 -16.35 1.90
N THR A 29 7.00 -15.86 3.10
CA THR A 29 6.44 -14.59 3.61
C THR A 29 6.66 -13.44 2.62
N GLU A 30 7.85 -13.36 2.03
CA GLU A 30 8.21 -12.28 1.11
C GLU A 30 7.43 -12.37 -0.20
N GLU A 31 7.30 -13.57 -0.75
CA GLU A 31 6.50 -13.83 -1.94
C GLU A 31 5.02 -13.56 -1.69
N TYR A 32 4.51 -13.91 -0.51
CA TYR A 32 3.12 -13.66 -0.14
C TYR A 32 2.84 -12.17 0.09
N ASP A 33 3.77 -11.41 0.67
CA ASP A 33 3.67 -9.94 0.78
C ASP A 33 3.61 -9.27 -0.61
N ILE A 34 4.28 -9.84 -1.61
CA ILE A 34 4.23 -9.36 -3.01
C ILE A 34 2.93 -9.81 -3.68
N ALA A 35 2.48 -11.04 -3.43
CA ALA A 35 1.31 -11.62 -4.06
C ALA A 35 0.00 -11.00 -3.57
N GLU A 36 -0.10 -10.62 -2.28
CA GLU A 36 -1.33 -10.07 -1.68
C GLU A 36 -1.96 -8.93 -2.51
N PRO A 37 -1.24 -7.85 -2.87
CA PRO A 37 -1.83 -6.79 -3.70
C PRO A 37 -2.15 -7.26 -5.13
N LEU A 38 -1.42 -8.23 -5.69
CA LEU A 38 -1.70 -8.79 -7.02
C LEU A 38 -2.99 -9.60 -7.03
N ILE A 39 -3.21 -10.41 -5.99
CA ILE A 39 -4.45 -11.16 -5.77
C ILE A 39 -5.62 -10.21 -5.63
N ALA A 40 -5.48 -9.14 -4.86
CA ALA A 40 -6.50 -8.10 -4.75
C ALA A 40 -6.80 -7.48 -6.13
N SER A 41 -5.79 -7.20 -6.96
CA SER A 41 -6.00 -6.72 -8.33
C SER A 41 -6.68 -7.75 -9.24
N ILE A 42 -6.44 -9.05 -9.10
CA ILE A 42 -7.12 -10.10 -9.87
C ILE A 42 -8.61 -10.17 -9.48
N LEU A 43 -8.91 -10.17 -8.18
CA LEU A 43 -10.28 -10.27 -7.68
C LEU A 43 -11.09 -9.00 -8.04
N TRP A 44 -10.54 -7.83 -7.76
CA TRP A 44 -11.29 -6.57 -7.73
C TRP A 44 -10.95 -5.57 -8.84
N GLY A 45 -9.80 -5.73 -9.51
CA GLY A 45 -9.30 -4.76 -10.49
C GLY A 45 -10.09 -4.73 -11.80
N ARG A 46 -9.71 -3.80 -12.68
CA ARG A 46 -10.23 -3.73 -14.07
C ARG A 46 -9.61 -4.83 -14.94
N SER A 47 -10.22 -5.15 -16.08
CA SER A 47 -9.74 -6.25 -16.95
C SER A 47 -8.24 -6.15 -17.31
N SER A 48 -7.73 -4.94 -17.59
CA SER A 48 -6.30 -4.73 -17.86
C SER A 48 -5.41 -4.96 -16.63
N GLU A 49 -5.86 -4.52 -15.45
CA GLU A 49 -5.16 -4.72 -14.17
C GLU A 49 -5.14 -6.20 -13.78
N LYS A 50 -6.27 -6.91 -13.95
CA LYS A 50 -6.36 -8.35 -13.72
C LYS A 50 -5.36 -9.13 -14.56
N GLN A 51 -5.24 -8.78 -15.85
CA GLN A 51 -4.31 -9.43 -16.75
C GLN A 51 -2.85 -9.16 -16.34
N GLN A 52 -2.51 -7.91 -16.05
CA GLN A 52 -1.15 -7.57 -15.58
C GLN A 52 -0.81 -8.23 -14.25
N ALA A 53 -1.77 -8.28 -13.32
CA ALA A 53 -1.59 -8.90 -12.02
C ALA A 53 -1.39 -10.42 -12.14
N SER A 54 -2.14 -11.10 -13.01
CA SER A 54 -1.93 -12.52 -13.31
C SER A 54 -0.51 -12.80 -13.78
N VAL A 55 -0.02 -12.06 -14.77
CA VAL A 55 1.34 -12.27 -15.31
C VAL A 55 2.40 -12.07 -14.23
N ARG A 56 2.21 -11.07 -13.37
CA ARG A 56 3.13 -10.84 -12.23
C ARG A 56 3.03 -11.93 -11.18
N LEU A 57 1.84 -12.47 -10.93
CA LEU A 57 1.63 -13.57 -9.98
C LEU A 57 2.30 -14.86 -10.46
N ASP A 58 2.32 -15.11 -11.76
CA ASP A 58 3.07 -16.23 -12.34
C ASP A 58 4.58 -16.09 -12.10
N SER A 59 5.12 -14.87 -12.18
CA SER A 59 6.51 -14.58 -11.79
C SER A 59 6.78 -14.82 -10.31
N VAL A 60 5.82 -14.53 -9.41
CA VAL A 60 5.94 -14.87 -7.99
C VAL A 60 5.96 -16.39 -7.81
N ASN A 61 5.11 -17.12 -8.53
CA ASN A 61 5.13 -18.59 -8.52
C ASN A 61 6.47 -19.16 -9.01
N ASP A 62 7.11 -18.55 -10.01
CA ASP A 62 8.46 -18.94 -10.43
C ASP A 62 9.48 -18.77 -9.31
N GLN A 63 9.40 -17.69 -8.54
CA GLN A 63 10.27 -17.46 -7.37
C GLN A 63 10.04 -18.52 -6.27
N ILE A 64 8.77 -18.85 -5.99
CA ILE A 64 8.41 -19.91 -5.04
C ILE A 64 8.96 -21.27 -5.51
N ARG A 65 8.78 -21.61 -6.80
CA ARG A 65 9.31 -22.84 -7.39
C ARG A 65 10.84 -22.90 -7.31
N ALA A 66 11.52 -21.80 -7.60
CA ALA A 66 12.98 -21.72 -7.50
C ALA A 66 13.45 -21.93 -6.05
N LYS A 67 12.81 -21.28 -5.06
CA LYS A 67 13.06 -21.53 -3.63
C LYS A 67 12.82 -23.00 -3.27
N ASN A 68 11.73 -23.59 -3.75
CA ASN A 68 11.42 -25.01 -3.48
C ASN A 68 12.51 -25.95 -3.99
N ILE A 69 13.01 -25.71 -5.20
CA ILE A 69 14.13 -26.50 -5.76
C ILE A 69 15.38 -26.33 -4.89
N ARG A 70 15.74 -25.09 -4.52
CA ARG A 70 16.91 -24.78 -3.68
C ARG A 70 16.86 -25.49 -2.32
N TYR A 71 15.68 -25.57 -1.71
CA TYR A 71 15.48 -26.19 -0.40
C TYR A 71 15.06 -27.67 -0.46
N LYS A 72 15.03 -28.30 -1.64
CA LYS A 72 14.59 -29.69 -1.85
C LYS A 72 13.16 -29.96 -1.32
N ILE A 73 12.27 -28.99 -1.51
CA ILE A 73 10.84 -29.07 -1.21
C ILE A 73 10.10 -29.43 -2.51
N ARG A 74 8.93 -30.07 -2.41
CA ARG A 74 8.07 -30.34 -3.58
C ARG A 74 7.81 -29.03 -4.34
N LYS A 75 8.02 -29.01 -5.66
CA LYS A 75 7.93 -27.80 -6.50
C LYS A 75 6.61 -27.03 -6.32
N ALA A 76 5.49 -27.74 -6.19
CA ALA A 76 4.16 -27.15 -6.04
C ALA A 76 3.85 -26.59 -4.63
N ASN A 77 4.69 -26.84 -3.62
CA ASN A 77 4.39 -26.43 -2.26
C ASN A 77 4.36 -24.90 -2.14
N GLY A 78 3.27 -24.36 -1.60
CA GLY A 78 3.09 -22.92 -1.41
C GLY A 78 2.89 -22.11 -2.69
N CYS A 79 2.84 -22.75 -3.87
CA CYS A 79 2.48 -22.07 -5.11
C CYS A 79 1.02 -21.60 -5.06
N ILE A 80 0.76 -20.46 -5.67
CA ILE A 80 -0.53 -19.79 -5.71
C ILE A 80 -1.26 -20.25 -6.96
N ASP A 81 -2.48 -20.76 -6.82
CA ASP A 81 -3.29 -21.17 -7.95
C ASP A 81 -3.92 -19.94 -8.64
N THR A 82 -3.17 -19.36 -9.60
CA THR A 82 -3.61 -18.18 -10.36
C THR A 82 -4.95 -18.42 -11.07
N ALA A 83 -5.23 -19.66 -11.51
CA ALA A 83 -6.46 -19.99 -12.21
C ALA A 83 -7.66 -19.93 -11.26
N ALA A 84 -7.54 -20.51 -10.07
CA ALA A 84 -8.60 -20.45 -9.05
C ALA A 84 -8.97 -19.00 -8.68
N PHE A 85 -7.98 -18.09 -8.54
CA PHE A 85 -8.27 -16.68 -8.27
C PHE A 85 -8.97 -15.97 -9.45
N LYS A 86 -8.65 -16.33 -10.70
CA LYS A 86 -9.37 -15.82 -11.88
C LYS A 86 -10.81 -16.30 -11.92
N THR A 87 -11.03 -17.60 -11.72
CA THR A 87 -12.37 -18.20 -11.65
C THR A 87 -13.19 -17.56 -10.54
N ALA A 88 -12.62 -17.37 -9.34
CA ALA A 88 -13.29 -16.67 -8.25
C ALA A 88 -13.65 -15.22 -8.64
N ALA A 89 -12.77 -14.52 -9.33
CA ALA A 89 -13.02 -13.15 -9.79
C ALA A 89 -14.17 -13.07 -10.82
N GLU A 90 -14.30 -14.06 -11.70
CA GLU A 90 -15.42 -14.20 -12.64
C GLU A 90 -16.73 -14.53 -11.92
N GLN A 91 -16.70 -15.49 -10.99
CA GLN A 91 -17.84 -15.85 -10.17
C GLN A 91 -18.35 -14.66 -9.33
N LEU A 92 -17.45 -13.83 -8.77
CA LEU A 92 -17.82 -12.60 -8.07
C LEU A 92 -18.46 -11.56 -9.01
N GLY A 93 -18.00 -11.49 -10.25
CA GLY A 93 -18.63 -10.70 -11.30
C GLY A 93 -20.08 -11.13 -11.55
N GLN A 94 -20.32 -12.43 -11.67
CA GLN A 94 -21.65 -13.01 -11.83
C GLN A 94 -22.52 -12.82 -10.58
N ALA A 95 -21.94 -13.02 -9.40
CA ALA A 95 -22.62 -12.80 -8.12
C ALA A 95 -23.09 -11.34 -7.98
N SER A 96 -22.27 -10.38 -8.41
CA SER A 96 -22.66 -8.96 -8.40
C SER A 96 -23.83 -8.66 -9.33
N ILE A 97 -23.89 -9.29 -10.51
CA ILE A 97 -25.00 -9.16 -11.46
C ILE A 97 -26.28 -9.78 -10.88
N ALA A 98 -26.21 -11.00 -10.34
CA ALA A 98 -27.34 -11.68 -9.71
C ALA A 98 -27.86 -10.89 -8.49
N PHE A 99 -26.95 -10.40 -7.65
CA PHE A 99 -27.30 -9.59 -6.49
C PHE A 99 -28.00 -8.27 -6.87
N ALA A 100 -27.59 -7.64 -7.98
CA ALA A 100 -28.26 -6.43 -8.50
C ALA A 100 -29.72 -6.68 -8.90
N GLY A 101 -30.00 -7.83 -9.53
CA GLY A 101 -31.32 -8.15 -10.09
C GLY A 101 -32.29 -8.78 -9.09
N SER A 102 -31.82 -9.70 -8.25
CA SER A 102 -32.67 -10.53 -7.39
C SER A 102 -32.25 -10.53 -5.91
N LYS A 103 -31.19 -9.79 -5.55
CA LYS A 103 -30.55 -9.86 -4.23
C LYS A 103 -30.06 -11.26 -3.85
N ASP A 104 -29.85 -12.12 -4.84
CA ASP A 104 -29.32 -13.46 -4.63
C ASP A 104 -27.86 -13.40 -4.16
N THR A 105 -27.58 -14.12 -3.08
CA THR A 105 -26.25 -14.21 -2.45
C THR A 105 -25.61 -15.58 -2.64
N SER A 106 -26.31 -16.54 -3.25
CA SER A 106 -25.87 -17.92 -3.41
C SER A 106 -24.55 -18.02 -4.18
N LEU A 107 -24.42 -17.30 -5.29
CA LEU A 107 -23.21 -17.26 -6.11
C LEU A 107 -22.01 -16.67 -5.37
N PHE A 108 -22.23 -15.69 -4.49
CA PHE A 108 -21.16 -15.15 -3.64
C PHE A 108 -20.64 -16.23 -2.68
N TRP A 109 -21.54 -16.91 -1.97
CA TRP A 109 -21.15 -17.96 -1.02
C TRP A 109 -20.50 -19.15 -1.70
N HIS A 110 -20.89 -19.47 -2.93
CA HIS A 110 -20.21 -20.47 -3.76
C HIS A 110 -18.78 -20.04 -4.08
N ALA A 111 -18.59 -18.82 -4.58
CA ALA A 111 -17.26 -18.29 -4.89
C ALA A 111 -16.34 -18.23 -3.67
N LYS A 112 -16.87 -17.78 -2.51
CA LYS A 112 -16.13 -17.76 -1.24
C LYS A 112 -15.72 -19.17 -0.80
N ARG A 113 -16.59 -20.16 -0.96
CA ARG A 113 -16.30 -21.56 -0.59
C ARG A 113 -15.22 -22.15 -1.49
N ASP A 114 -15.33 -21.97 -2.80
CA ASP A 114 -14.35 -22.47 -3.76
C ASP A 114 -12.97 -21.86 -3.51
N LEU A 115 -12.94 -20.56 -3.23
CA LEU A 115 -11.69 -19.87 -2.89
C LEU A 115 -11.12 -20.32 -1.54
N ASP A 116 -11.97 -20.52 -0.52
CA ASP A 116 -11.53 -21.02 0.79
C ASP A 116 -10.89 -22.40 0.67
N GLU A 117 -11.47 -23.28 -0.16
CA GLU A 117 -10.92 -24.61 -0.43
C GLU A 117 -9.57 -24.52 -1.14
N CYS A 118 -9.43 -23.64 -2.14
CA CYS A 118 -8.15 -23.37 -2.79
C CYS A 118 -7.09 -22.88 -1.79
N ILE A 119 -7.45 -21.94 -0.90
CA ILE A 119 -6.55 -21.41 0.13
C ILE A 119 -6.13 -22.51 1.10
N ARG A 120 -7.07 -23.38 1.50
CA ARG A 120 -6.84 -24.48 2.42
C ARG A 120 -5.92 -25.54 1.81
N ILE A 121 -6.18 -25.98 0.58
CA ILE A 121 -5.36 -26.96 -0.14
C ILE A 121 -3.94 -26.42 -0.37
N GLY A 122 -3.83 -25.16 -0.82
CA GLY A 122 -2.55 -24.50 -1.07
C GLY A 122 -1.80 -24.10 0.20
N LYS A 123 -2.41 -24.24 1.39
CA LYS A 123 -1.90 -23.73 2.68
C LYS A 123 -1.54 -22.25 2.61
N LEU A 124 -2.35 -21.48 1.87
CA LEU A 124 -2.17 -20.05 1.65
C LEU A 124 -2.67 -19.22 2.85
N PRO A 125 -2.32 -17.93 2.94
CA PRO A 125 -2.84 -17.05 3.99
C PRO A 125 -4.38 -17.00 3.98
N LYS A 126 -5.00 -17.25 5.13
CA LYS A 126 -6.47 -17.19 5.29
C LYS A 126 -7.05 -15.80 5.00
N SER A 127 -6.24 -14.75 5.18
CA SER A 127 -6.63 -13.37 4.89
C SER A 127 -6.87 -13.08 3.40
N TRP A 128 -6.47 -14.00 2.51
CA TRP A 128 -6.74 -13.87 1.07
C TRP A 128 -8.15 -14.32 0.68
N ASN A 129 -8.94 -14.86 1.61
CA ASN A 129 -10.33 -15.15 1.36
C ASN A 129 -11.14 -13.84 1.28
N ILE A 130 -12.29 -13.91 0.61
CA ILE A 130 -13.15 -12.76 0.33
C ILE A 130 -14.14 -12.56 1.47
N GLU A 131 -14.18 -11.37 2.06
CA GLU A 131 -15.19 -11.00 3.05
C GLU A 131 -16.43 -10.39 2.39
N TRP A 132 -17.59 -10.58 3.02
CA TRP A 132 -18.89 -10.14 2.49
C TRP A 132 -18.94 -8.61 2.31
N GLU A 133 -18.38 -7.86 3.25
CA GLU A 133 -18.35 -6.41 3.24
C GLU A 133 -17.55 -5.88 2.04
N VAL A 134 -16.42 -6.53 1.73
CA VAL A 134 -15.56 -6.19 0.58
C VAL A 134 -16.30 -6.44 -0.74
N PHE A 135 -17.07 -7.53 -0.82
CA PHE A 135 -17.93 -7.78 -1.98
C PHE A 135 -19.02 -6.71 -2.14
N LEU A 136 -19.62 -6.23 -1.04
CA LEU A 136 -20.62 -5.15 -1.10
C LEU A 136 -20.00 -3.83 -1.61
N ASP A 137 -18.77 -3.51 -1.22
CA ASP A 137 -18.03 -2.37 -1.76
C ASP A 137 -17.80 -2.52 -3.27
N PHE A 138 -17.30 -3.68 -3.70
CA PHE A 138 -17.13 -4.00 -5.11
C PHE A 138 -18.43 -3.89 -5.91
N HIS A 139 -19.54 -4.41 -5.38
CA HIS A 139 -20.85 -4.31 -6.00
C HIS A 139 -21.32 -2.86 -6.13
N ARG A 140 -21.19 -2.05 -5.07
CA ARG A 140 -21.53 -0.62 -5.09
C ARG A 140 -20.76 0.13 -6.16
N GLU A 141 -19.45 -0.10 -6.25
CA GLU A 141 -18.62 0.54 -7.28
C GLU A 141 -19.06 0.15 -8.69
N ARG A 142 -19.34 -1.14 -8.92
CA ARG A 142 -19.76 -1.66 -10.22
C ARG A 142 -21.11 -1.08 -10.68
N VAL A 143 -22.11 -1.05 -9.79
CA VAL A 143 -23.45 -0.51 -10.08
C VAL A 143 -23.43 1.01 -10.17
N GLY A 144 -22.64 1.68 -9.32
CA GLY A 144 -22.50 3.14 -9.32
C GLY A 144 -22.00 3.69 -10.66
N ARG A 145 -21.10 2.97 -11.35
CA ARG A 145 -20.61 3.35 -12.69
C ARG A 145 -21.65 3.18 -13.79
N SER A 146 -22.54 2.20 -13.69
CA SER A 146 -23.56 1.95 -14.72
C SER A 146 -24.58 3.09 -14.85
N ASN A 147 -24.82 3.84 -13.77
CA ASN A 147 -25.83 4.91 -13.74
C ASN A 147 -25.32 6.27 -14.21
N THR A 148 -24.00 6.49 -14.28
CA THR A 148 -23.42 7.79 -14.66
C THR A 148 -23.07 7.88 -16.15
N GLU A 149 -22.75 6.76 -16.82
CA GLU A 149 -22.38 6.78 -18.25
C GLU A 149 -23.60 6.70 -19.20
N GLY A 150 -24.77 6.26 -18.72
CA GLY A 150 -25.98 6.09 -19.55
C GLY A 150 -26.77 7.36 -19.88
N ASN A 151 -26.46 8.51 -19.27
CA ASN A 151 -27.32 9.70 -19.34
C ASN A 151 -26.72 10.92 -20.06
N GLN A 152 -25.49 10.82 -20.60
CA GLN A 152 -24.85 11.95 -21.29
C GLN A 152 -25.01 11.97 -22.82
N HIS A 153 -25.56 10.92 -23.44
CA HIS A 153 -25.71 10.86 -24.91
C HIS A 153 -27.09 11.22 -25.47
N LYS A 154 -28.03 11.73 -24.67
CA LYS A 154 -29.41 12.03 -25.17
C LYS A 154 -29.87 13.48 -25.07
N LYS A 155 -28.95 14.46 -24.97
CA LYS A 155 -29.35 15.87 -24.82
C LYS A 155 -28.45 16.89 -25.53
N ILE A 156 -28.10 16.67 -26.79
CA ILE A 156 -27.72 17.78 -27.68
C ILE A 156 -28.30 17.51 -29.08
N SER A 157 -29.55 17.90 -29.30
CA SER A 157 -30.03 18.26 -30.63
C SER A 157 -31.01 19.44 -30.51
N ASN A 158 -30.59 20.55 -31.11
CA ASN A 158 -31.39 21.68 -31.61
C ASN A 158 -32.03 22.63 -30.59
N ALA A 159 -31.32 23.72 -30.31
CA ALA A 159 -31.91 25.03 -30.09
C ALA A 159 -31.27 26.00 -31.09
N GLU A 160 -31.98 26.31 -32.17
CA GLU A 160 -32.01 27.61 -32.88
C GLU A 160 -32.68 27.45 -34.26
N ARG A 161 -34.02 27.61 -34.30
CA ARG A 161 -34.70 28.26 -35.42
C ARG A 161 -36.12 28.68 -35.01
N ASN A 162 -36.26 29.91 -34.56
CA ASN A 162 -37.52 30.64 -34.65
C ASN A 162 -37.71 31.09 -36.10
N VAL A 163 -38.90 30.89 -36.68
CA VAL A 163 -39.58 31.74 -37.69
C VAL A 163 -40.90 31.06 -38.11
N TYR A 164 -41.98 31.72 -37.70
CA TYR A 164 -43.34 31.84 -38.24
C TYR A 164 -44.39 30.72 -38.14
N GLU A 165 -45.57 31.23 -37.77
CA GLU A 165 -46.92 30.68 -37.64
C GLU A 165 -47.46 30.08 -38.95
N GLU A 166 -48.30 29.06 -38.86
CA GLU A 166 -49.64 29.06 -39.47
C GLU A 166 -50.49 27.91 -38.89
N GLU A 167 -51.78 28.19 -38.73
CA GLU A 167 -52.83 27.35 -38.15
C GLU A 167 -53.41 26.35 -39.16
N GLU A 168 -54.24 25.43 -38.63
CA GLU A 168 -55.20 24.54 -39.34
C GLU A 168 -54.55 23.44 -40.22
N ASP A 169 -55.07 22.23 -40.38
CA ASP A 169 -56.31 21.51 -40.11
C ASP A 169 -55.95 19.99 -40.01
N GLY A 170 -56.82 19.11 -39.51
CA GLY A 170 -57.63 18.29 -40.40
C GLY A 170 -57.13 16.83 -40.51
N TYR A 171 -57.85 15.91 -39.87
CA TYR A 171 -57.96 14.45 -40.09
C TYR A 171 -57.10 13.81 -41.21
N ASN A 172 -56.40 12.69 -40.92
CA ASN A 172 -56.90 11.38 -41.37
C ASN A 172 -56.14 10.16 -40.82
N ASP A 173 -56.96 9.12 -40.68
CA ASP A 173 -56.72 7.68 -40.58
C ASP A 173 -55.63 7.14 -41.52
N GLY A 174 -54.98 6.04 -41.10
CA GLY A 174 -54.11 5.28 -41.99
C GLY A 174 -53.28 4.21 -41.29
N ASP A 175 -53.90 3.04 -41.12
CA ASP A 175 -53.23 1.76 -40.85
C ASP A 175 -51.98 1.56 -41.74
N VAL A 176 -50.82 1.27 -41.13
CA VAL A 176 -49.71 0.59 -41.82
C VAL A 176 -49.16 -0.53 -40.93
N GLN A 177 -49.52 -1.73 -41.35
CA GLN A 177 -48.99 -3.03 -40.99
C GLN A 177 -47.55 -3.24 -41.51
N LEU A 178 -46.80 -4.05 -40.75
CA LEU A 178 -45.63 -4.88 -41.14
C LEU A 178 -44.34 -4.09 -41.46
N ASP A 179 -43.16 -4.48 -40.98
CA ASP A 179 -42.53 -5.76 -41.33
C ASP A 179 -41.47 -6.18 -40.29
N TYR A 180 -41.51 -7.47 -39.89
CA TYR A 180 -40.51 -8.11 -39.04
C TYR A 180 -39.37 -8.59 -39.95
N HIS A 181 -38.19 -8.01 -39.85
CA HIS A 181 -36.99 -8.59 -40.45
C HIS A 181 -36.42 -9.68 -39.53
N GLU A 182 -36.84 -10.90 -39.84
CA GLU A 182 -36.15 -12.16 -39.63
C GLU A 182 -34.74 -12.09 -40.26
N TYR A 183 -33.69 -12.26 -39.45
CA TYR A 183 -32.34 -12.50 -39.94
C TYR A 183 -31.88 -13.90 -39.50
N SER A 184 -31.73 -14.74 -40.54
CA SER A 184 -30.96 -15.99 -40.63
C SER A 184 -29.72 -15.99 -39.72
N GLY A 185 -29.41 -17.05 -38.98
CA GLY A 185 -29.26 -18.41 -39.50
C GLY A 185 -27.86 -18.57 -40.07
N VAL A 186 -26.86 -18.80 -39.20
CA VAL A 186 -25.53 -19.26 -39.59
C VAL A 186 -25.10 -20.33 -38.58
N ASP A 187 -25.06 -21.55 -39.09
CA ASP A 187 -24.49 -22.74 -38.46
C ASP A 187 -23.02 -22.52 -38.13
N TYR A 188 -22.61 -22.89 -36.90
CA TYR A 188 -21.23 -23.21 -36.61
C TYR A 188 -21.21 -24.64 -36.07
N GLU A 189 -20.53 -25.48 -36.83
CA GLU A 189 -20.34 -26.91 -36.60
C GLU A 189 -19.55 -27.16 -35.30
N GLU A 190 -20.01 -28.15 -34.56
CA GLU A 190 -19.30 -28.80 -33.46
C GLU A 190 -18.05 -29.50 -33.99
N GLU A 191 -16.87 -29.15 -33.49
CA GLU A 191 -15.70 -30.03 -33.54
C GLU A 191 -15.50 -30.61 -32.13
N GLU A 192 -15.85 -31.90 -32.02
CA GLU A 192 -15.46 -32.79 -30.94
C GLU A 192 -13.96 -33.08 -31.06
N GLU A 193 -13.16 -32.71 -30.06
CA GLU A 193 -11.85 -33.33 -29.83
C GLU A 193 -11.95 -34.20 -28.58
N GLU A 194 -12.14 -35.51 -28.82
CA GLU A 194 -11.78 -36.59 -27.92
C GLU A 194 -10.25 -36.61 -27.79
N GLU A 195 -9.70 -36.57 -26.58
CA GLU A 195 -8.36 -37.14 -26.33
C GLU A 195 -8.18 -37.55 -24.85
N GLU A 196 -8.27 -38.87 -24.68
CA GLU A 196 -7.44 -39.78 -23.86
C GLU A 196 -7.34 -39.57 -22.33
N GLU A 197 -8.13 -40.39 -21.62
CA GLU A 197 -7.90 -40.82 -20.25
C GLU A 197 -6.70 -41.79 -20.19
N GLU A 198 -5.64 -41.43 -19.45
CA GLU A 198 -4.64 -42.40 -18.99
C GLU A 198 -4.99 -42.91 -17.59
N GLU A 199 -5.25 -44.21 -17.53
CA GLU A 199 -5.40 -45.04 -16.34
C GLU A 199 -4.07 -45.15 -15.57
N GLU A 200 -4.08 -44.85 -14.27
CA GLU A 200 -3.16 -45.48 -13.32
C GLU A 200 -3.98 -46.15 -12.21
N GLU A 201 -4.19 -47.46 -12.37
CA GLU A 201 -4.44 -48.39 -11.27
C GLU A 201 -3.16 -48.51 -10.42
N GLU A 202 -3.28 -48.35 -9.10
CA GLU A 202 -2.51 -49.15 -8.13
C GLU A 202 -3.26 -49.17 -6.78
N ASP A 203 -4.15 -50.14 -6.69
CA ASP A 203 -4.27 -51.16 -5.64
C ASP A 203 -3.86 -50.90 -4.16
N GLU A 204 -4.74 -51.47 -3.32
CA GLU A 204 -4.55 -52.01 -1.95
C GLU A 204 -4.82 -51.10 -0.74
N ALA A 205 -6.10 -51.12 -0.33
CA ALA A 205 -6.60 -51.62 0.96
C ALA A 205 -5.67 -51.57 2.18
N VAL A 206 -6.13 -50.98 3.31
CA VAL A 206 -6.18 -51.60 4.66
C VAL A 206 -7.07 -50.77 5.62
N GLN A 207 -8.15 -51.41 6.06
CA GLN A 207 -8.80 -51.43 7.39
C GLN A 207 -9.17 -50.14 8.17
N ASN A 208 -10.49 -49.96 8.30
CA ASN A 208 -11.27 -49.84 9.54
C ASN A 208 -10.54 -49.46 10.85
N GLY A 209 -10.95 -48.34 11.44
CA GLY A 209 -10.64 -47.97 12.82
C GLY A 209 -11.56 -46.87 13.35
N HIS A 210 -12.81 -47.25 13.63
CA HIS A 210 -13.79 -46.48 14.40
C HIS A 210 -13.32 -46.34 15.85
N TYR A 211 -13.12 -45.11 16.32
CA TYR A 211 -13.12 -44.77 17.74
C TYR A 211 -13.97 -43.51 17.91
N GLU A 212 -15.19 -43.73 18.36
CA GLU A 212 -15.89 -42.78 19.22
C GLU A 212 -15.13 -42.77 20.54
N ASP A 213 -14.70 -41.59 20.99
CA ASP A 213 -14.56 -41.35 22.43
C ASP A 213 -14.95 -39.91 22.71
N GLU A 214 -16.07 -39.81 23.42
CA GLU A 214 -16.53 -38.65 24.13
C GLU A 214 -15.53 -38.33 25.24
N ASP A 215 -15.14 -37.07 25.40
CA ASP A 215 -14.71 -36.59 26.71
C ASP A 215 -15.15 -35.14 26.92
N GLN A 216 -16.21 -35.04 27.71
CA GLN A 216 -16.70 -33.85 28.38
C GLN A 216 -15.75 -33.50 29.52
N TYR A 217 -15.13 -32.31 29.48
CA TYR A 217 -14.66 -31.60 30.69
C TYR A 217 -14.81 -30.09 30.40
N SER A 218 -15.92 -29.47 30.81
CA SER A 218 -16.18 -28.92 32.15
C SER A 218 -15.38 -27.67 32.45
N ASP A 219 -16.15 -26.60 32.60
CA ASP A 219 -15.84 -25.32 33.22
C ASP A 219 -14.83 -25.42 34.37
N GLN A 220 -13.82 -24.53 34.33
CA GLN A 220 -13.33 -23.92 35.56
C GLN A 220 -12.84 -22.50 35.29
N MET A 221 -13.64 -21.55 35.77
CA MET A 221 -13.23 -20.21 36.16
C MET A 221 -12.09 -20.33 37.17
N ASP A 222 -11.01 -19.59 36.94
CA ASP A 222 -10.14 -19.13 38.02
C ASP A 222 -10.01 -17.61 37.93
N GLU A 223 -10.68 -16.98 38.89
CA GLU A 223 -10.51 -15.61 39.34
C GLU A 223 -9.08 -15.42 39.84
N TYR A 224 -8.41 -14.36 39.39
CA TYR A 224 -7.31 -13.76 40.13
C TYR A 224 -7.67 -12.29 40.37
N ASP A 225 -8.33 -12.08 41.51
CA ASP A 225 -8.13 -10.90 42.32
C ASP A 225 -6.76 -11.03 42.99
N ASP A 226 -5.89 -10.03 42.82
CA ASP A 226 -4.90 -9.66 43.83
C ASP A 226 -4.67 -8.15 43.69
N ASP A 227 -5.34 -7.44 44.60
CA ASP A 227 -4.99 -6.10 45.05
C ASP A 227 -3.55 -6.11 45.57
N ASP A 228 -2.68 -5.22 45.08
CA ASP A 228 -1.69 -4.66 45.98
C ASP A 228 -1.44 -3.17 45.74
N ASN A 229 -1.48 -2.50 46.88
CA ASN A 229 -1.58 -1.09 47.14
C ASN A 229 -0.15 -0.59 47.39
N GLY A 230 0.30 0.42 46.66
CA GLY A 230 1.67 0.92 46.79
C GLY A 230 1.74 2.41 46.53
N GLU A 231 1.14 3.20 47.42
CA GLU A 231 1.53 4.59 47.65
C GLU A 231 2.99 4.62 48.11
N ASP A 232 3.86 5.38 47.44
CA ASP A 232 4.99 6.02 48.13
C ASP A 232 5.36 7.35 47.46
N GLU A 233 5.29 8.40 48.27
CA GLU A 233 5.71 9.76 47.98
C GLU A 233 7.23 9.87 48.13
N GLY A 234 7.90 10.59 47.23
CA GLY A 234 9.34 10.78 47.31
C GLY A 234 9.80 12.09 46.73
N TYR A 235 9.78 13.12 47.56
CA TYR A 235 10.35 14.45 47.35
C TYR A 235 11.80 14.40 46.83
N GLY A 236 12.12 15.26 45.86
CA GLY A 236 13.46 15.47 45.33
C GLY A 236 13.66 16.92 44.87
N GLU A 237 13.66 17.81 45.86
CA GLU A 237 14.05 19.21 45.77
C GLU A 237 15.57 19.32 45.46
N TYR A 238 15.93 19.98 44.36
CA TYR A 238 17.26 20.54 44.14
C TYR A 238 17.12 21.95 43.59
N THR A 239 17.38 22.91 44.46
CA THR A 239 17.67 24.31 44.19
C THR A 239 19.11 24.49 43.72
N ASP A 240 19.34 25.62 43.04
CA ASP A 240 20.63 26.33 42.86
C ASP A 240 21.68 25.65 41.97
N GLU A 241 22.44 26.32 41.11
CA GLU A 241 22.97 27.68 41.14
C GLU A 241 23.52 28.03 39.73
N GLU A 242 23.37 29.30 39.34
CA GLU A 242 24.34 30.19 38.69
C GLU A 242 25.36 29.67 37.63
N ASN A 243 25.33 30.34 36.45
CA ASN A 243 26.45 30.78 35.60
C ASN A 243 25.80 31.59 34.47
N GLU A 244 25.74 32.93 34.48
CA GLU A 244 26.83 33.91 34.40
C GLU A 244 27.77 33.71 33.18
N ASP A 245 27.87 34.81 32.40
CA ASP A 245 28.90 35.18 31.41
C ASP A 245 28.76 34.57 29.99
N GLY A 246 28.64 35.30 28.88
CA GLY A 246 28.99 36.69 28.59
C GLY A 246 30.12 36.76 27.55
N TYR A 247 29.81 36.77 26.24
CA TYR A 247 30.68 37.28 25.14
C TYR A 247 29.74 37.65 23.98
N ASP A 248 29.57 38.91 23.60
CA ASP A 248 30.50 39.89 22.99
C ASP A 248 30.56 39.77 21.46
N GLU A 249 30.56 40.97 20.88
CA GLU A 249 30.32 41.39 19.50
C GLU A 249 31.20 40.71 18.46
N THR A 250 30.73 40.66 17.21
CA THR A 250 31.54 41.15 16.07
C THR A 250 30.69 41.31 14.83
N GLU A 251 30.56 42.57 14.40
CA GLU A 251 30.14 42.95 13.06
C GLU A 251 31.17 42.50 12.02
N GLY A 252 30.69 42.24 10.80
CA GLY A 252 31.52 41.91 9.64
C GLY A 252 30.77 42.19 8.35
N GLU A 253 30.83 43.45 7.92
CA GLU A 253 30.46 43.93 6.58
C GLU A 253 31.46 43.46 5.50
N TYR A 254 31.07 43.71 4.23
CA TYR A 254 31.83 43.64 2.96
C TYR A 254 31.93 42.25 2.30
N SER A 255 31.79 42.07 0.98
CA SER A 255 31.58 42.99 -0.16
C SER A 255 31.14 42.19 -1.39
N GLU A 256 30.44 42.87 -2.29
CA GLU A 256 30.25 42.56 -3.71
C GLU A 256 31.61 42.33 -4.40
N ASP A 257 31.69 41.36 -5.33
CA ASP A 257 32.58 41.50 -6.49
C ASP A 257 32.10 40.64 -7.67
N ASP A 258 31.95 41.32 -8.79
CA ASP A 258 31.64 40.81 -10.12
C ASP A 258 32.89 40.15 -10.72
N SER A 259 32.74 38.99 -11.37
CA SER A 259 33.71 38.58 -12.38
C SER A 259 33.03 37.82 -13.49
N GLU A 260 32.69 38.57 -14.54
CA GLU A 260 32.65 38.08 -15.91
C GLU A 260 34.00 37.45 -16.28
N GLY A 261 33.97 36.42 -17.11
CA GLY A 261 35.15 35.66 -17.49
C GLY A 261 34.89 34.69 -18.63
N ASP A 262 34.62 35.26 -19.81
CA ASP A 262 34.83 34.61 -21.13
C ASP A 262 36.18 33.90 -21.17
N LYS A 263 36.23 32.63 -21.61
CA LYS A 263 37.31 32.08 -22.45
C LYS A 263 36.81 30.93 -23.34
N GLU A 264 36.70 31.26 -24.62
CA GLU A 264 36.78 30.38 -25.77
C GLU A 264 38.17 29.72 -25.87
N TYR A 265 38.22 28.44 -26.29
CA TYR A 265 39.28 27.80 -27.09
C TYR A 265 38.62 26.58 -27.75
N GLU A 266 38.27 26.61 -29.04
CA GLU A 266 39.13 26.24 -30.20
C GLU A 266 39.99 24.98 -29.93
N ASP A 267 39.61 23.83 -30.48
CA ASP A 267 39.87 23.38 -31.86
C ASP A 267 41.29 22.80 -32.01
N SER A 268 41.38 21.47 -32.18
CA SER A 268 42.56 20.75 -32.67
C SER A 268 42.16 19.31 -33.04
N GLU A 269 41.79 19.15 -34.30
CA GLU A 269 41.87 17.90 -35.05
C GLU A 269 43.35 17.44 -35.22
N ASN A 270 43.50 16.16 -35.57
CA ASN A 270 44.69 15.43 -36.02
C ASN A 270 45.72 15.04 -34.95
N ASP A 271 45.89 13.73 -34.73
CA ASP A 271 46.87 13.01 -35.57
C ASP A 271 46.69 11.49 -35.56
N ARG A 272 46.85 10.91 -36.75
CA ARG A 272 46.94 9.47 -37.00
C ARG A 272 48.36 9.03 -36.64
N LEU A 273 48.51 7.97 -35.84
CA LEU A 273 49.68 7.11 -35.93
C LEU A 273 49.28 5.63 -35.77
N ASP A 274 49.27 4.95 -36.90
CA ASP A 274 49.49 3.51 -37.00
C ASP A 274 50.82 3.16 -36.32
N GLN A 275 50.79 2.24 -35.35
CA GLN A 275 51.97 1.46 -34.99
C GLN A 275 51.57 -0.01 -34.83
N GLU A 276 51.95 -0.77 -35.85
CA GLU A 276 52.06 -2.23 -35.84
C GLU A 276 53.23 -2.68 -34.96
N GLY A 277 52.99 -3.73 -34.15
CA GLY A 277 53.98 -4.66 -33.57
C GLY A 277 54.70 -4.21 -32.29
N PRO A 278 55.00 -5.13 -31.34
CA PRO A 278 55.48 -6.47 -31.63
C PRO A 278 54.80 -7.61 -30.83
N ASP A 279 54.98 -8.81 -31.36
CA ASP A 279 54.71 -10.10 -30.76
C ASP A 279 55.32 -10.20 -29.34
N HIS A 280 54.45 -10.27 -28.33
CA HIS A 280 54.82 -10.69 -26.99
C HIS A 280 54.34 -12.13 -26.78
N ASP A 281 55.22 -13.05 -27.12
CA ASP A 281 55.21 -14.42 -26.64
C ASP A 281 55.30 -14.45 -25.10
N SER A 282 54.49 -15.34 -24.51
CA SER A 282 54.73 -16.00 -23.22
C SER A 282 54.75 -15.14 -21.95
N ILE A 283 53.56 -14.77 -21.46
CA ILE A 283 53.33 -14.62 -20.02
C ILE A 283 52.44 -15.79 -19.58
N ASP A 284 53.12 -16.78 -19.02
CA ASP A 284 52.69 -17.66 -17.93
C ASP A 284 51.23 -17.44 -17.49
N GLU A 285 50.32 -18.26 -18.03
CA GLU A 285 48.97 -18.48 -17.52
C GLU A 285 49.08 -19.13 -16.13
N GLY A 286 49.44 -18.30 -15.14
CA GLY A 286 49.23 -18.60 -13.73
C GLY A 286 47.74 -18.93 -13.53
N PRO A 287 47.42 -19.76 -12.52
CA PRO A 287 46.09 -20.32 -12.36
C PRO A 287 45.08 -19.19 -12.44
N GLU A 288 44.20 -19.24 -13.44
CA GLU A 288 43.00 -18.43 -13.50
C GLU A 288 42.41 -18.48 -12.10
N PHE A 289 42.60 -17.42 -11.33
CA PHE A 289 41.72 -17.08 -10.26
C PHE A 289 40.42 -16.80 -10.98
N ALA A 290 39.66 -17.88 -11.22
CA ALA A 290 38.23 -17.83 -11.36
C ALA A 290 37.77 -17.13 -10.10
N TYR A 291 37.78 -15.80 -10.13
CA TYR A 291 37.05 -14.98 -9.20
C TYR A 291 35.67 -15.59 -9.24
N HIS A 292 35.30 -16.24 -8.14
CA HIS A 292 33.95 -16.69 -7.89
C HIS A 292 33.05 -15.44 -7.88
N THR A 293 32.75 -14.88 -9.04
CA THR A 293 31.83 -13.75 -9.25
C THR A 293 30.38 -14.20 -9.20
N GLU A 294 30.12 -15.50 -9.00
CA GLU A 294 28.81 -16.11 -8.85
C GLU A 294 28.42 -16.36 -7.39
N ARG A 295 29.00 -15.62 -6.43
CA ARG A 295 28.22 -15.33 -5.23
C ARG A 295 27.19 -14.31 -5.66
N GLU A 296 26.13 -14.80 -6.33
CA GLU A 296 24.90 -14.10 -6.62
C GLU A 296 24.59 -13.20 -5.43
N LEU A 297 24.90 -11.92 -5.56
CA LEU A 297 24.55 -10.94 -4.56
C LEU A 297 23.02 -10.91 -4.61
N GLU A 298 22.38 -11.61 -3.68
CA GLU A 298 20.93 -11.66 -3.53
C GLU A 298 20.43 -10.21 -3.54
N SER A 299 19.90 -9.76 -4.68
CA SER A 299 19.49 -8.37 -4.86
C SER A 299 18.11 -8.21 -4.25
N VAL A 300 18.06 -7.54 -3.11
CA VAL A 300 16.80 -7.25 -2.43
C VAL A 300 16.21 -5.96 -3.01
N ASP A 301 14.93 -6.00 -3.37
CA ASP A 301 14.22 -4.81 -3.86
C ASP A 301 14.27 -3.68 -2.82
N ILE A 302 14.77 -2.51 -3.24
CA ILE A 302 14.87 -1.33 -2.37
C ILE A 302 13.49 -0.84 -1.91
N GLY A 303 12.44 -1.06 -2.72
CA GLY A 303 11.06 -0.77 -2.36
C GLY A 303 10.56 -1.64 -1.20
N LEU A 304 10.91 -2.92 -1.20
CA LEU A 304 10.64 -3.86 -0.11
C LEU A 304 11.37 -3.45 1.18
N ILE A 305 12.66 -3.09 1.10
CA ILE A 305 13.43 -2.61 2.25
C ILE A 305 12.79 -1.34 2.83
N ARG A 306 12.40 -0.38 1.98
CA ARG A 306 11.73 0.85 2.42
C ARG A 306 10.39 0.55 3.09
N ARG A 307 9.57 -0.34 2.54
CA ARG A 307 8.29 -0.75 3.15
C ARG A 307 8.49 -1.45 4.50
N ARG A 308 9.49 -2.33 4.62
CA ARG A 308 9.82 -2.98 5.90
C ARG A 308 10.26 -1.97 6.94
N ALA A 309 11.16 -1.06 6.57
CA ALA A 309 11.61 0.00 7.47
C ALA A 309 10.46 0.95 7.85
N GLN A 310 9.59 1.30 6.91
CA GLN A 310 8.38 2.08 7.16
C GLN A 310 7.45 1.39 8.16
N ASN A 311 7.13 0.11 7.94
CA ASN A 311 6.26 -0.65 8.84
C ASN A 311 6.88 -0.87 10.23
N HIS A 312 8.20 -1.03 10.30
CA HIS A 312 8.89 -1.29 11.56
C HIS A 312 9.11 -0.03 12.39
N TYR A 313 9.48 1.08 11.75
CA TYR A 313 9.87 2.33 12.43
C TYR A 313 8.80 3.43 12.35
N GLY A 314 7.71 3.23 11.62
CA GLY A 314 6.68 4.25 11.42
C GLY A 314 7.11 5.39 10.48
N LEU A 315 8.12 5.17 9.63
CA LEU A 315 8.72 6.22 8.80
C LEU A 315 8.11 6.30 7.41
N LEU A 316 7.78 7.50 6.94
CA LEU A 316 7.27 7.72 5.58
C LEU A 316 8.39 7.67 4.52
N LEU A 317 8.85 6.46 4.20
CA LEU A 317 9.93 6.20 3.23
C LEU A 317 9.42 5.96 1.81
N THR A 318 8.15 5.56 1.66
CA THR A 318 7.50 5.43 0.35
C THR A 318 7.05 6.80 -0.18
N SER A 319 6.99 6.93 -1.50
CA SER A 319 6.40 8.13 -2.13
C SER A 319 4.91 8.21 -1.79
N GLY A 320 4.47 9.38 -1.32
CA GLY A 320 3.05 9.69 -1.17
C GLY A 320 2.42 10.08 -2.51
N PHE A 321 1.11 10.30 -2.53
CA PHE A 321 0.38 10.87 -3.66
C PHE A 321 0.20 12.38 -3.46
N ILE A 322 0.22 13.16 -4.53
CA ILE A 322 -0.02 14.61 -4.43
C ILE A 322 -1.51 14.86 -4.27
N LEU A 323 -1.88 15.58 -3.21
CA LEU A 323 -3.25 15.99 -2.89
C LEU A 323 -3.55 17.44 -3.26
N GLY A 324 -2.52 18.24 -3.52
CA GLY A 324 -2.66 19.64 -3.88
C GLY A 324 -1.33 20.37 -3.88
N TRP A 325 -1.36 21.59 -4.42
CA TRP A 325 -0.21 22.47 -4.52
C TRP A 325 -0.56 23.84 -3.96
N ARG A 326 0.44 24.51 -3.38
CA ARG A 326 0.26 25.89 -2.94
C ARG A 326 1.55 26.68 -3.08
N LYS A 327 1.45 27.91 -3.58
CA LYS A 327 2.56 28.84 -3.53
C LYS A 327 2.57 29.51 -2.16
N THR A 328 3.68 29.38 -1.45
CA THR A 328 3.91 30.06 -0.17
C THR A 328 4.79 31.27 -0.37
N LYS A 329 4.65 32.27 0.50
CA LYS A 329 5.47 33.49 0.45
C LYS A 329 6.94 33.22 0.79
N LEU A 330 7.21 32.22 1.64
CA LEU A 330 8.53 31.95 2.22
C LEU A 330 9.25 30.76 1.59
N ALA A 331 8.55 29.67 1.25
CA ALA A 331 9.16 28.40 0.84
C ALA A 331 8.98 28.07 -0.65
N GLY A 332 8.44 29.01 -1.44
CA GLY A 332 8.14 28.77 -2.85
C GLY A 332 6.93 27.85 -3.04
N LEU A 333 6.94 27.06 -4.12
CA LEU A 333 5.88 26.08 -4.41
C LEU A 333 6.03 24.87 -3.49
N VAL A 334 4.97 24.55 -2.75
CA VAL A 334 4.92 23.37 -1.89
C VAL A 334 3.82 22.42 -2.34
N ALA A 335 4.05 21.13 -2.13
CA ALA A 335 3.11 20.05 -2.41
C ALA A 335 2.56 19.50 -1.10
N VAL A 336 1.25 19.26 -1.07
CA VAL A 336 0.61 18.47 -0.02
C VAL A 336 0.64 17.01 -0.46
N MET A 337 1.44 16.21 0.23
CA MET A 337 1.63 14.79 -0.03
C MET A 337 0.74 13.97 0.91
N GLY A 338 -0.19 13.21 0.36
CA GLY A 338 -1.01 12.24 1.07
C GLY A 338 -0.38 10.85 1.15
N TYR A 339 -0.70 10.16 2.24
CA TYR A 339 -0.27 8.80 2.53
C TYR A 339 -1.45 8.00 3.04
N GLU A 340 -1.56 6.74 2.64
CA GLU A 340 -2.65 5.85 3.06
C GLU A 340 -2.11 4.47 3.45
N CYS A 341 -2.61 3.95 4.57
CA CYS A 341 -2.35 2.60 5.04
C CYS A 341 -3.63 2.03 5.65
N ARG A 342 -4.17 0.96 5.06
CA ARG A 342 -5.39 0.26 5.54
C ARG A 342 -6.57 1.22 5.79
N GLY A 343 -6.83 2.12 4.84
CA GLY A 343 -7.91 3.11 4.93
C GLY A 343 -7.65 4.27 5.91
N LYS A 344 -6.52 4.28 6.62
CA LYS A 344 -6.09 5.41 7.45
C LYS A 344 -5.15 6.30 6.66
N ARG A 345 -5.34 7.61 6.76
CA ARG A 345 -4.63 8.60 5.95
C ARG A 345 -3.84 9.56 6.83
N THR A 346 -2.70 10.02 6.31
CA THR A 346 -1.98 11.18 6.85
C THR A 346 -1.45 12.03 5.70
N ALA A 347 -1.00 13.26 5.98
CA ALA A 347 -0.46 14.15 4.97
C ALA A 347 0.78 14.92 5.46
N ARG A 348 1.64 15.31 4.52
CA ARG A 348 2.87 16.09 4.76
C ARG A 348 3.03 17.19 3.74
N VAL A 349 3.65 18.29 4.14
CA VAL A 349 4.08 19.34 3.23
C VAL A 349 5.51 19.05 2.80
N LYS A 350 5.77 19.09 1.50
CA LYS A 350 7.12 18.99 0.93
C LYS A 350 7.37 20.14 -0.03
N GLN A 351 8.59 20.66 -0.04
CA GLN A 351 9.00 21.59 -1.10
C GLN A 351 8.91 20.90 -2.46
N HIS A 352 8.33 21.60 -3.42
CA HIS A 352 8.26 21.16 -4.80
C HIS A 352 9.17 21.99 -5.68
N LYS A 353 10.01 21.32 -6.47
CA LYS A 353 11.02 21.97 -7.30
C LYS A 353 10.55 22.29 -8.72
N ASP A 354 9.43 21.72 -9.16
CA ASP A 354 8.93 21.96 -10.52
C ASP A 354 7.85 23.05 -10.54
N PRO A 355 8.13 24.24 -11.09
CA PRO A 355 7.15 25.32 -11.16
C PRO A 355 6.06 25.13 -12.23
N ASN A 356 6.19 24.16 -13.15
CA ASN A 356 5.30 24.03 -14.31
C ASN A 356 3.97 23.29 -14.02
N ASP A 357 3.84 22.63 -12.86
CA ASP A 357 2.63 21.87 -12.47
C ASP A 357 1.66 22.66 -11.57
N GLY A 358 1.91 23.96 -11.39
CA GLY A 358 1.20 24.80 -10.41
C GLY A 358 -0.20 25.23 -10.84
N GLN A 359 -1.20 24.35 -10.71
CA GLN A 359 -2.59 24.79 -10.61
C GLN A 359 -2.89 25.12 -9.14
N GLU A 360 -3.02 26.42 -8.82
CA GLU A 360 -3.44 26.88 -7.49
C GLU A 360 -4.88 26.43 -7.21
N SER A 361 -5.07 25.58 -6.19
CA SER A 361 -6.41 25.26 -5.67
C SER A 361 -6.88 26.35 -4.69
N VAL A 362 -7.00 27.59 -5.17
CA VAL A 362 -7.50 28.70 -4.35
C VAL A 362 -8.95 28.96 -4.71
N MET A 363 -9.87 28.68 -3.78
CA MET A 363 -11.24 29.16 -3.89
C MET A 363 -11.24 30.67 -3.67
N LYS A 364 -11.65 31.42 -4.68
CA LYS A 364 -11.70 32.89 -4.63
C LYS A 364 -12.91 33.42 -3.86
N ASP A 365 -13.94 32.60 -3.69
CA ASP A 365 -15.19 32.98 -3.02
C ASP A 365 -15.32 32.28 -1.67
N ARG A 366 -14.95 33.00 -0.60
CA ARG A 366 -15.07 32.56 0.80
C ARG A 366 -16.46 32.83 1.40
N SER A 367 -17.46 33.17 0.58
CA SER A 367 -18.83 33.41 1.08
C SER A 367 -19.61 32.13 1.37
N LEU A 368 -19.10 30.96 0.96
CA LEU A 368 -19.71 29.67 1.23
C LEU A 368 -19.53 29.25 2.70
N SER A 369 -20.53 28.55 3.22
CA SER A 369 -20.46 28.00 4.59
C SER A 369 -19.50 26.81 4.65
N ILE A 370 -18.74 26.71 5.74
CA ILE A 370 -17.88 25.55 6.03
C ILE A 370 -18.76 24.39 6.50
N LEU A 371 -18.67 23.25 5.82
CA LEU A 371 -19.38 22.02 6.16
C LEU A 371 -18.53 21.04 6.96
N GLY A 372 -17.21 21.14 6.90
CA GLY A 372 -16.33 20.26 7.65
C GLY A 372 -14.86 20.49 7.40
N ILE A 373 -14.05 19.76 8.16
CA ILE A 373 -12.59 19.80 8.11
C ILE A 373 -12.09 18.37 7.85
N GLY A 374 -11.07 18.23 7.01
CA GLY A 374 -10.46 16.97 6.62
C GLY A 374 -9.06 16.80 7.18
N LEU A 375 -8.15 16.33 6.31
CA LEU A 375 -6.76 16.08 6.65
C LEU A 375 -6.01 17.38 7.00
N ILE A 376 -5.04 17.26 7.90
CA ILE A 376 -4.03 18.29 8.14
C ILE A 376 -2.71 17.79 7.58
N ALA A 377 -2.05 18.66 6.82
CA ALA A 377 -0.72 18.45 6.28
C ALA A 377 0.23 19.48 6.88
N TRP A 378 1.38 19.03 7.36
CA TRP A 378 2.41 19.94 7.86
C TRP A 378 3.79 19.50 7.42
N GLU A 379 4.71 20.45 7.43
CA GLU A 379 6.12 20.22 7.18
C GLU A 379 6.76 19.52 8.39
N VAL A 380 7.48 18.43 8.13
CA VAL A 380 8.22 17.67 9.14
C VAL A 380 9.70 17.80 8.85
N ASP A 381 10.43 18.33 9.81
CA ASP A 381 11.88 18.47 9.72
C ASP A 381 12.57 17.10 9.87
N SER A 382 13.83 17.03 9.45
CA SER A 382 14.62 15.79 9.54
C SER A 382 14.86 15.33 10.99
N LYS A 383 14.72 16.24 11.97
CA LYS A 383 14.93 15.96 13.40
C LYS A 383 13.69 15.39 14.08
N SER A 384 12.49 15.70 13.60
CA SER A 384 11.21 15.25 14.18
C SER A 384 10.55 14.14 13.36
N VAL A 385 11.28 13.47 12.47
CA VAL A 385 10.72 12.39 11.63
C VAL A 385 10.10 11.26 12.47
N PHE A 386 10.63 10.98 13.67
CA PHE A 386 10.09 9.98 14.60
C PHE A 386 8.99 10.51 15.52
N GLU A 387 8.86 11.83 15.65
CA GLU A 387 7.84 12.52 16.46
C GLU A 387 7.20 13.64 15.63
N PRO A 388 6.51 13.33 14.52
CA PRO A 388 6.17 14.32 13.51
C PRO A 388 5.22 15.41 14.02
N THR A 389 4.42 15.14 15.05
CA THR A 389 3.47 16.11 15.62
C THR A 389 4.11 17.06 16.64
N LYS A 390 5.37 16.87 17.02
CA LYS A 390 6.05 17.66 18.06
C LYS A 390 6.09 19.15 17.74
N SER A 391 6.37 19.49 16.49
CA SER A 391 6.41 20.88 16.00
C SER A 391 5.05 21.56 15.94
N LEU A 392 3.96 20.82 16.13
CA LEU A 392 2.60 21.35 16.17
C LEU A 392 2.09 21.58 17.60
N TYR A 393 2.87 21.25 18.63
CA TYR A 393 2.43 21.39 20.01
C TYR A 393 2.03 22.85 20.30
N PRO A 394 0.79 23.12 20.78
CA PRO A 394 0.30 24.48 20.94
C PRO A 394 1.11 25.25 21.96
N THR A 395 1.62 26.41 21.56
CA THR A 395 2.29 27.36 22.46
C THR A 395 1.81 28.79 22.15
N PRO A 396 1.59 29.65 23.16
CA PRO A 396 0.99 30.98 22.95
C PRO A 396 1.73 31.88 21.95
N ASN A 397 3.03 31.66 21.76
CA ASN A 397 3.88 32.40 20.82
C ASN A 397 4.75 31.45 19.97
N GLY A 398 4.23 30.27 19.66
CA GLY A 398 4.97 29.25 18.91
C GLY A 398 5.25 29.64 17.47
N THR A 399 6.43 29.30 16.99
CA THR A 399 6.69 29.25 15.55
C THR A 399 6.27 27.88 15.04
N TYR A 400 5.26 27.86 14.17
CA TYR A 400 4.74 26.62 13.62
C TYR A 400 5.31 26.34 12.22
N PRO A 401 5.44 25.05 11.84
CA PRO A 401 5.81 24.68 10.49
C PRO A 401 4.73 25.07 9.48
N THR A 402 5.11 25.10 8.21
CA THR A 402 4.16 25.27 7.10
C THR A 402 3.05 24.23 7.23
N THR A 403 1.81 24.68 7.41
CA THR A 403 0.66 23.82 7.71
C THR A 403 -0.52 24.18 6.81
N PHE A 404 -1.17 23.16 6.24
CA PHE A 404 -2.39 23.26 5.47
C PHE A 404 -3.48 22.34 6.00
N ILE A 405 -4.71 22.81 5.90
CA ILE A 405 -5.90 22.15 6.41
C ILE A 405 -6.86 21.95 5.24
N ALA A 406 -7.33 20.73 5.03
CA ALA A 406 -8.39 20.47 4.07
C ALA A 406 -9.72 20.97 4.62
N VAL A 407 -10.37 21.91 3.92
CA VAL A 407 -11.66 22.50 4.31
C VAL A 407 -12.72 22.09 3.28
N ARG A 408 -13.86 21.60 3.77
CA ARG A 408 -15.03 21.25 2.95
C ARG A 408 -16.03 22.38 3.01
N TRP A 409 -16.34 22.94 1.85
CA TRP A 409 -17.31 24.01 1.67
C TRP A 409 -18.66 23.47 1.23
N GLU A 410 -19.68 24.32 1.28
CA GLU A 410 -20.97 24.08 0.64
C GLU A 410 -20.80 23.71 -0.85
N GLY A 411 -21.59 22.75 -1.32
CA GLY A 411 -21.44 22.18 -2.67
C GLY A 411 -20.38 21.07 -2.77
N ASP A 412 -19.90 20.54 -1.64
CA ASP A 412 -18.91 19.44 -1.57
C ASP A 412 -17.55 19.77 -2.20
N ILE A 413 -17.19 21.05 -2.18
CA ILE A 413 -15.92 21.54 -2.70
C ILE A 413 -14.86 21.46 -1.61
N TRP A 414 -13.68 20.94 -1.93
CA TRP A 414 -12.56 20.84 -1.01
C TRP A 414 -11.44 21.80 -1.38
N THR A 415 -10.89 22.50 -0.40
CA THR A 415 -9.71 23.36 -0.56
C THR A 415 -8.65 23.04 0.50
N TRP A 416 -7.42 23.48 0.25
CA TRP A 416 -6.34 23.46 1.23
C TRP A 416 -6.07 24.87 1.73
N GLU A 417 -6.52 25.19 2.94
CA GLU A 417 -6.31 26.49 3.58
C GLU A 417 -5.01 26.49 4.39
N SER A 418 -4.27 27.60 4.40
CA SER A 418 -3.10 27.71 5.28
C SER A 418 -3.56 27.85 6.73
N ARG A 419 -2.65 27.64 7.67
CA ARG A 419 -2.93 27.88 9.10
C ARG A 419 -3.48 29.27 9.37
N GLU A 420 -2.90 30.31 8.75
CA GLU A 420 -3.31 31.70 8.94
C GLU A 420 -4.70 31.99 8.32
N ASP A 421 -4.98 31.39 7.17
CA ASP A 421 -6.30 31.47 6.56
C ASP A 421 -7.33 30.75 7.43
N PHE A 422 -6.99 29.58 7.96
CA PHE A 422 -7.86 28.81 8.83
C PHE A 422 -8.17 29.54 10.15
N HIS A 423 -7.20 30.24 10.74
CA HIS A 423 -7.45 31.17 11.86
C HIS A 423 -8.47 32.25 11.51
N SER A 424 -8.40 32.79 10.30
CA SER A 424 -9.35 33.81 9.83
C SER A 424 -10.75 33.23 9.60
N LEU A 425 -10.84 31.95 9.25
CA LEU A 425 -12.12 31.24 9.08
C LEU A 425 -12.78 30.91 10.43
N MET A 426 -12.00 30.58 11.45
CA MET A 426 -12.44 30.29 12.82
C MET A 426 -12.44 31.56 13.69
N GLY A 427 -12.92 32.68 13.15
CA GLY A 427 -12.77 34.01 13.76
C GLY A 427 -13.52 34.21 15.09
N ASP A 428 -14.34 33.24 15.49
CA ASP A 428 -14.99 33.17 16.80
C ASP A 428 -14.09 32.59 17.91
N LEU A 429 -13.00 31.92 17.54
CA LEU A 429 -12.02 31.34 18.45
C LEU A 429 -10.74 32.18 18.51
N SER A 430 -10.04 32.13 19.64
CA SER A 430 -8.68 32.65 19.72
C SER A 430 -7.71 31.81 18.89
N GLN A 431 -6.60 32.40 18.46
CA GLN A 431 -5.55 31.68 17.73
C GLN A 431 -5.04 30.46 18.52
N PHE A 432 -4.91 30.59 19.84
CA PHE A 432 -4.48 29.49 20.68
C PHE A 432 -5.49 28.33 20.71
N GLU A 433 -6.79 28.63 20.77
CA GLU A 433 -7.85 27.60 20.72
C GLU A 433 -7.88 26.88 19.37
N VAL A 434 -7.73 27.60 18.26
CA VAL A 434 -7.62 26.99 16.93
C VAL A 434 -6.39 26.09 16.84
N ASP A 435 -5.25 26.54 17.37
CA ASP A 435 -4.00 25.76 17.38
C ASP A 435 -4.15 24.46 18.20
N ILE A 436 -4.88 24.49 19.32
CA ILE A 436 -5.24 23.31 20.09
C ILE A 436 -6.04 22.33 19.23
N LEU A 437 -7.06 22.81 18.50
CA LEU A 437 -7.86 21.97 17.61
C LEU A 437 -7.01 21.32 16.51
N LEU A 438 -6.14 22.10 15.86
CA LEU A 438 -5.22 21.59 14.84
C LEU A 438 -4.29 20.52 15.39
N TYR A 439 -3.76 20.71 16.59
CA TYR A 439 -2.93 19.71 17.24
C TYR A 439 -3.70 18.42 17.52
N PHE A 440 -4.91 18.51 18.10
CA PHE A 440 -5.75 17.34 18.37
C PHE A 440 -6.08 16.55 17.10
N MET A 441 -6.40 17.26 16.02
CA MET A 441 -6.64 16.65 14.72
C MET A 441 -5.39 15.95 14.18
N ALA A 442 -4.22 16.60 14.27
CA ALA A 442 -2.96 16.04 13.80
C ALA A 442 -2.55 14.77 14.57
N ILE A 443 -2.62 14.77 15.91
CA ILE A 443 -2.30 13.58 16.71
C ILE A 443 -3.32 12.45 16.51
N SER A 444 -4.59 12.78 16.25
CA SER A 444 -5.62 11.78 15.96
C SER A 444 -5.35 11.09 14.62
N GLN A 445 -5.15 11.88 13.56
CA GLN A 445 -4.81 11.43 12.22
C GLN A 445 -3.52 10.60 12.20
N GLU A 446 -2.46 11.15 12.78
CA GLU A 446 -1.15 10.52 12.81
C GLU A 446 -1.15 9.24 13.66
N GLY A 447 -1.83 9.27 14.81
CA GLY A 447 -1.96 8.12 15.68
C GLY A 447 -2.71 6.96 15.01
N ASP A 448 -3.80 7.25 14.29
CA ASP A 448 -4.54 6.26 13.50
C ASP A 448 -3.68 5.65 12.39
N TYR A 449 -2.95 6.49 11.67
CA TYR A 449 -2.09 6.06 10.58
C TYR A 449 -0.91 5.21 11.07
N LEU A 450 -0.20 5.66 12.11
CA LEU A 450 0.92 4.91 12.68
C LEU A 450 0.47 3.60 13.33
N LYS A 451 -0.73 3.55 13.94
CA LYS A 451 -1.33 2.30 14.41
C LYS A 451 -1.62 1.34 13.26
N ALA A 452 -2.16 1.83 12.15
CA ALA A 452 -2.43 1.00 10.98
C ALA A 452 -1.15 0.41 10.38
N MET A 453 -0.08 1.19 10.36
CA MET A 453 1.23 0.85 9.80
C MET A 453 2.04 -0.10 10.70
N THR A 454 2.14 0.21 11.99
CA THR A 454 3.06 -0.47 12.93
C THR A 454 2.35 -1.45 13.87
N GLY A 455 1.01 -1.42 13.90
CA GLY A 455 0.20 -2.13 14.88
C GLY A 455 0.13 -1.46 16.25
N LYS A 456 0.94 -0.42 16.52
CA LYS A 456 0.99 0.29 17.80
C LYS A 456 0.62 1.76 17.63
N ARG A 457 -0.26 2.27 18.49
CA ARG A 457 -0.57 3.70 18.54
C ARG A 457 0.51 4.41 19.36
N PRO A 458 1.17 5.46 18.85
CA PRO A 458 2.09 6.26 19.65
C PRO A 458 1.35 7.02 20.75
N THR A 459 2.05 7.28 21.85
CA THR A 459 1.61 8.17 22.91
C THR A 459 2.00 9.59 22.56
N PHE A 460 1.05 10.52 22.65
CA PHE A 460 1.30 11.94 22.41
C PHE A 460 1.26 12.72 23.73
N PRO A 461 2.03 13.80 23.85
CA PRO A 461 1.95 14.70 25.00
C PRO A 461 0.51 15.17 25.23
N VAL A 462 0.04 15.06 26.48
CA VAL A 462 -1.21 15.67 26.90
C VAL A 462 -0.95 17.16 27.10
N ILE A 463 -1.81 18.01 26.54
CA ILE A 463 -1.75 19.45 26.81
C ILE A 463 -2.10 19.64 28.28
N ALA A 464 -1.11 20.01 29.09
CA ALA A 464 -1.34 20.36 30.48
C ALA A 464 -2.19 21.64 30.53
N SER A 465 -3.34 21.57 31.19
CA SER A 465 -4.15 22.74 31.52
C SER A 465 -3.39 23.57 32.55
N THR A 466 -2.68 24.60 32.11
CA THR A 466 -2.06 25.62 32.96
C THR A 466 -3.06 26.67 33.39
#